data_AF-A0A6W0N8G2-F1
#
_entry.id   AF-A0A6W0N8G2-F1
#
_cell.length_a   1.000
_cell.length_b   1.000
_cell.length_c   1.000
_cell.angle_alpha   90.00
_cell.angle_beta   90.00
_cell.angle_gamma   90.00
#
_symmetry.space_group_name_H-M   'P 1'
#
loop_
_entity.id
_entity.type
_entity.pdbx_description
1 polymer ?
#
loop_
_entity_poly.entity_id
_entity_poly.type
_entity_poly.pdbx_seq_one_letter_code
_entity_poly.pdbx_strand_id
1 'polypeptide(L)' 'MNKQIIKVVEALKQAGEPLSGQQLLTAAGYPNNSSTEQLEQFFLDIRDALLVEKSIMKLERDGDSQDWFALAKTSTGE' A
#
# COMPACT_ATOMS: atom_id res chain seq x y z
N MET A 1 -8.94 11.21 16.23
CA MET A 1 -9.53 10.21 15.30
C MET A 1 -8.90 8.86 15.55
N ASN A 2 -9.66 7.85 15.99
CA ASN A 2 -9.23 6.45 15.93
C ASN A 2 -9.41 5.97 14.48
N LYS A 3 -8.44 6.25 13.60
CA LYS A 3 -8.40 5.58 12.30
C LYS A 3 -8.00 4.13 12.57
N GLN A 4 -8.90 3.19 12.30
CA GLN A 4 -8.54 1.78 12.31
C GLN A 4 -7.54 1.54 11.20
N ILE A 5 -6.48 0.78 11.51
CA ILE A 5 -5.50 0.37 10.51
C ILE A 5 -6.22 -0.58 9.55
N ILE A 6 -6.22 -0.23 8.27
CA ILE A 6 -6.77 -1.04 7.18
C ILE A 6 -5.64 -1.63 6.34
N LYS A 7 -5.93 -2.70 5.60
CA LYS A 7 -4.97 -3.32 4.68
C LYS A 7 -4.54 -2.34 3.58
N VAL A 8 -3.32 -2.51 3.06
CA VAL A 8 -2.77 -1.66 2.00
C VAL A 8 -3.58 -1.77 0.70
N VAL A 9 -4.14 -2.95 0.41
CA VAL A 9 -5.04 -3.15 -0.74
C VAL A 9 -6.29 -2.27 -0.63
N GLU A 10 -6.89 -2.22 0.56
CA GLU A 10 -8.10 -1.41 0.80
C GLU A 10 -7.77 0.09 0.76
N ALA A 11 -6.61 0.49 1.29
CA ALA A 11 -6.11 1.85 1.19
C ALA A 11 -5.92 2.30 -0.27
N LEU A 12 -5.34 1.44 -1.11
CA LEU A 12 -5.19 1.69 -2.55
C LEU A 12 -6.55 1.73 -3.28
N LYS A 13 -7.51 0.88 -2.92
CA LYS A 13 -8.89 0.93 -3.44
C LYS A 13 -9.60 2.23 -3.08
N GLN A 14 -9.44 2.71 -1.86
CA GLN A 14 -10.03 3.98 -1.42
C GLN A 14 -9.37 5.18 -2.10
N ALA A 15 -8.06 5.12 -2.34
CA ALA A 15 -7.35 6.17 -3.05
C ALA A 15 -7.72 6.22 -4.54
N GLY A 16 -7.90 5.05 -5.18
CA GLY A 16 -8.19 4.96 -6.61
C GLY A 16 -7.03 5.36 -7.53
N GLU A 17 -5.87 5.68 -6.96
CA GLU A 17 -4.66 6.13 -7.65
C GLU A 17 -3.42 5.45 -7.05
N PRO A 18 -2.31 5.35 -7.80
CA PRO A 18 -1.07 4.81 -7.27
C PRO A 18 -0.53 5.71 -6.16
N LEU A 19 -0.19 5.11 -5.02
CA LEU A 19 0.34 5.80 -3.85
C LEU A 19 1.82 5.47 -3.64
N SER A 20 2.59 6.45 -3.17
CA SER A 20 3.93 6.18 -2.65
C SER A 20 3.86 5.41 -1.32
N GLY A 21 4.94 4.73 -0.93
CA GLY A 21 4.98 3.98 0.34
C GLY A 21 4.55 4.81 1.57
N GLN A 22 4.90 6.10 1.62
CA GLN A 22 4.52 6.98 2.74
C GLN A 22 3.05 7.42 2.68
N GLN A 23 2.53 7.69 1.48
CA GLN A 23 1.10 7.97 1.30
C GLN A 23 0.27 6.72 1.62
N LEU A 24 0.74 5.54 1.23
CA LEU A 24 0.08 4.27 1.50
C LEU A 24 0.02 3.97 3.00
N LEU A 25 1.10 4.21 3.73
CA LEU A 25 1.14 4.10 5.20
C LEU A 25 0.07 5.00 5.84
N THR A 26 -0.01 6.26 5.39
CA THR A 26 -0.99 7.23 5.90
C THR A 26 -2.43 6.86 5.52
N ALA A 27 -2.65 6.40 4.29
CA ALA A 27 -3.94 5.98 3.78
C ALA A 27 -4.46 4.72 4.48
N ALA A 28 -3.55 3.79 4.79
CA ALA A 28 -3.82 2.61 5.61
C ALA A 28 -4.12 2.94 7.07
N GLY A 29 -3.97 4.20 7.49
CA GLY A 29 -4.35 4.68 8.82
C GLY A 29 -3.25 4.58 9.86
N TYR A 30 -2.02 4.26 9.45
CA TYR A 30 -0.87 4.24 10.35
C TYR A 30 -0.48 5.66 10.79
N PRO A 31 -0.13 5.87 12.06
CA PRO A 31 0.32 7.18 12.55
C PRO A 31 1.72 7.52 12.01
N ASN A 32 2.05 8.81 11.88
CA ASN A 32 3.41 9.24 11.53
C ASN A 32 4.46 8.76 12.53
N ASN A 33 4.07 8.56 13.79
CA ASN A 33 4.92 8.00 14.85
C ASN A 33 4.72 6.49 14.99
N SER A 34 4.56 5.77 13.87
CA SER A 34 4.38 4.31 13.86
C SER A 34 5.54 3.61 14.55
N SER A 35 5.22 2.66 15.42
CA SER A 35 6.22 1.79 16.05
C SER A 35 6.81 0.82 15.03
N THR A 36 7.98 0.25 15.36
CA THR A 36 8.65 -0.77 14.52
C THR A 36 7.71 -1.92 14.15
N GLU A 37 6.91 -2.41 15.10
CA GLU A 37 5.93 -3.48 14.86
C GLU A 37 4.86 -3.08 13.83
N GLN A 38 4.41 -1.83 13.86
CA GLN A 38 3.41 -1.33 12.91
C GLN A 38 3.99 -1.19 11.51
N LEU A 39 5.23 -0.71 11.40
CA LEU A 39 5.97 -0.66 10.14
C LEU A 39 6.20 -2.07 9.59
N GLU A 40 6.60 -3.01 10.44
CA GLU A 40 6.79 -4.40 10.04
C GLU A 40 5.49 -5.01 9.51
N GLN A 41 4.36 -4.82 10.22
CA GLN A 41 3.04 -5.24 9.75
C GLN A 41 2.69 -4.62 8.39
N PHE A 42 2.96 -3.33 8.21
CA PHE A 42 2.74 -2.64 6.94
C PHE A 42 3.55 -3.27 5.79
N PHE A 43 4.84 -3.52 5.98
CA PHE A 43 5.68 -4.16 4.96
C PHE A 43 5.29 -5.62 4.71
N LEU A 44 4.86 -6.35 5.74
CA LEU A 44 4.31 -7.70 5.60
C LEU A 44 3.04 -7.69 4.75
N ASP A 45 2.13 -6.74 4.98
CA ASP A 45 0.88 -6.61 4.23
C ASP A 45 1.14 -6.24 2.77
N ILE A 46 2.10 -5.34 2.49
CA ILE A 46 2.56 -5.06 1.11
C ILE A 46 3.08 -6.34 0.46
N ARG A 47 3.96 -7.07 1.15
CA ARG A 47 4.56 -8.29 0.60
C ARG A 47 3.49 -9.34 0.31
N ASP A 48 2.54 -9.53 1.20
CA ASP A 48 1.43 -10.47 1.03
C ASP A 48 0.54 -10.05 -0.14
N ALA A 49 0.14 -8.77 -0.17
CA ALA A 49 -0.66 -8.21 -1.25
C ALA A 49 0.03 -8.30 -2.63
N LEU A 50 1.36 -8.21 -2.67
CA LEU A 50 2.15 -8.21 -3.90
C LEU A 50 2.54 -9.61 -4.38
N LEU A 51 2.92 -10.51 -3.46
CA LEU A 51 3.43 -11.85 -3.80
C LEU A 51 2.37 -12.94 -3.66
N VAL A 52 1.52 -12.86 -2.63
CA VAL A 52 0.53 -13.88 -2.29
C VAL A 52 -0.80 -13.57 -2.96
N GLU A 53 -1.42 -12.44 -2.62
CA GLU A 53 -2.71 -12.04 -3.19
C GLU A 53 -2.59 -11.53 -4.62
N LYS A 54 -1.41 -10.99 -4.99
CA LYS A 54 -1.15 -10.31 -6.28
C LYS A 54 -2.21 -9.25 -6.61
N SER A 55 -2.76 -8.63 -5.56
CA SER A 55 -3.78 -7.58 -5.62
C SER A 55 -3.18 -6.19 -5.84
N ILE A 56 -1.87 -6.05 -5.64
CA ILE A 56 -1.13 -4.80 -5.87
C ILE A 56 0.09 -5.06 -6.74
N MET A 57 0.54 -4.02 -7.43
CA MET A 57 1.78 -4.01 -8.20
C MET A 57 2.67 -2.86 -7.72
N LYS A 58 3.96 -3.15 -7.60
CA LYS A 58 4.99 -2.14 -7.36
C LYS A 58 5.32 -1.47 -8.69
N LEU A 59 5.23 -0.15 -8.71
CA LEU A 59 5.64 0.71 -9.81
C LEU A 59 7.06 1.22 -9.52
N GLU A 60 7.97 0.97 -10.45
CA GLU A 60 9.29 1.62 -10.46
C GLU A 60 9.11 2.99 -11.11
N ARG A 61 9.19 4.07 -10.32
CA ARG A 61 9.27 5.43 -10.87
C ARG A 61 10.73 5.87 -10.88
N ASP A 62 11.24 6.03 -12.09
CA ASP A 62 12.60 6.45 -12.41
C ASP A 62 12.91 7.82 -11.75
N GLY A 63 13.83 7.84 -10.77
CA GLY A 63 14.49 9.07 -10.30
C GLY A 63 14.38 9.40 -8.81
N ASP A 64 13.32 8.97 -8.12
CA ASP A 64 13.14 9.20 -6.69
C ASP A 64 13.09 7.82 -6.03
N SER A 65 14.00 7.50 -5.11
CA SER A 65 14.19 6.14 -4.53
C SER A 65 13.01 5.61 -3.70
N GLN A 66 11.81 6.13 -3.97
CA GLN A 66 10.58 5.81 -3.31
C GLN A 66 9.80 4.77 -4.12
N ASP A 67 9.39 3.71 -3.43
CA ASP A 67 8.54 2.69 -4.01
C ASP A 67 7.10 3.21 -4.17
N TRP A 68 6.55 3.04 -5.36
CA TRP A 68 5.15 3.33 -5.65
C TRP A 68 4.35 2.04 -5.75
N PHE A 69 3.10 2.07 -5.32
CA PHE A 69 2.20 0.93 -5.33
C PHE A 69 0.90 1.31 -5.99
N ALA A 70 0.40 0.44 -6.86
CA ALA A 70 -0.90 0.56 -7.49
C ALA A 70 -1.69 -0.73 -7.25
N LEU A 71 -3.01 -0.65 -7.35
CA LEU A 71 -3.79 -1.88 -7.49
C LEU A 71 -3.36 -2.62 -8.74
N ALA A 72 -3.13 -3.91 -8.60
CA ALA A 72 -3.00 -4.77 -9.75
C ALA A 72 -4.35 -4.73 -10.47
N LYS A 73 -4.35 -4.35 -11.75
CA LYS A 73 -5.52 -4.54 -12.58
C LYS A 73 -5.77 -6.05 -12.61
N THR A 74 -6.76 -6.53 -11.86
CA THR A 74 -7.43 -7.74 -12.30
C THR A 74 -7.88 -7.41 -13.71
N SER A 75 -7.54 -8.26 -14.67
CA SER A 75 -8.14 -8.17 -16.00
C SER A 75 -9.65 -8.36 -15.85
N THR A 76 -10.36 -7.31 -15.41
CA THR A 76 -11.73 -7.11 -15.80
C THR A 76 -11.58 -6.70 -17.25
N GLY A 77 -11.62 -7.72 -18.10
CA GLY A 77 -11.60 -7.55 -19.53
C GLY A 77 -12.71 -6.60 -19.95
N GLU A 78 -12.42 -5.94 -21.07
CA GLU A 78 -13.34 -5.22 -21.97
C GLU A 78 -13.61 -3.75 -21.64
#